data_AF-A0A382S0H4-F1
#
_entry.id   AF-A0A382S0H4-F1
#
_cell.length_a   1.000
_cell.length_b   1.000
_cell.length_c   1.000
_cell.angle_alpha   90.00
_cell.angle_beta   90.00
_cell.angle_gamma   90.00
#
_symmetry.space_group_name_H-M   'P 1'
#
loop_
_entity.id
_entity.type
_entity.pdbx_description
1 polymer ?
#
loop_
_entity_poly.entity_id
_entity_poly.type
_entity_poly.pdbx_seq_one_letter_code
_entity_poly.pdbx_strand_id
1 'polypeptide(L)' 'RATHTWFVLQELLGYDNVKVYDGSWIEWGNSDLPIETK' A
#
# COMPACT_ATOMS: atom_id res chain seq x y z
N ARG A 1 -8.48 -4.56 -0.85
CA ARG A 1 -7.54 -5.66 -0.49
C ARG A 1 -6.46 -5.18 0.47
N ALA A 2 -5.80 -4.05 0.22
CA ALA A 2 -4.79 -3.48 1.13
C ALA A 2 -5.32 -3.20 2.55
N THR A 3 -6.59 -2.80 2.70
CA THR A 3 -7.22 -2.54 4.01
C THR A 3 -7.25 -3.76 4.94
N HIS A 4 -7.43 -4.96 4.40
CA HIS A 4 -7.44 -6.18 5.21
C HIS A 4 -6.04 -6.50 5.74
N THR A 5 -5.00 -6.29 4.93
CA THR A 5 -3.61 -6.43 5.37
C THR A 5 -3.23 -5.36 6.40
N TRP A 6 -3.67 -4.12 6.20
CA TRP A 6 -3.49 -3.04 7.18
C TRP A 6 -4.09 -3.41 8.54
N PHE A 7 -5.32 -3.92 8.57
CA PHE A 7 -5.96 -4.35 9.83
C PHE A 7 -5.13 -5.42 10.56
N VAL A 8 -4.64 -6.43 9.84
CA VAL A 8 -3.79 -7.47 10.46
C VAL A 8 -2.49 -6.86 11.00
N LEU A 9 -1.82 -5.99 10.24
CA LEU A 9 -0.55 -5.40 10.65
C LEU A 9 -0.70 -4.44 11.84
N GLN A 10 -1.76 -3.62 11.83
CA GLN A 10 -2.02 -2.63 12.88
C GLN A 10 -2.61 -3.28 14.13
N GLU A 11 -3.72 -4.00 13.98
CA GLU A 11 -4.56 -4.43 15.11
C GLU A 11 -4.11 -5.77 15.70
N LEU A 12 -3.56 -6.68 14.87
CA LEU A 12 -3.15 -8.01 15.35
C LEU A 12 -1.65 -8.09 15.65
N LEU A 13 -0.83 -7.37 14.89
CA LEU A 13 0.63 -7.45 15.00
C LEU A 13 1.27 -6.20 15.63
N GLY A 14 0.49 -5.15 15.91
CA GLY A 14 0.95 -3.98 16.67
C GLY A 14 1.99 -3.12 15.96
N TYR A 15 1.99 -3.08 14.62
CA TYR A 15 2.88 -2.18 13.89
C TYR A 15 2.29 -0.77 13.85
N ASP A 16 2.98 0.21 14.44
CA ASP A 16 2.45 1.58 14.59
C ASP A 16 2.53 2.45 13.32
N ASN A 17 3.38 2.10 12.35
CA ASN A 17 3.65 2.91 11.17
C ASN A 17 3.19 2.25 9.86
N VAL A 18 1.95 1.77 9.83
CA VAL A 18 1.34 1.13 8.65
C VAL A 18 0.26 2.03 8.09
N LYS A 19 0.32 2.29 6.78
CA LYS A 19 -0.66 3.11 6.06
C LYS A 19 -1.05 2.43 4.75
N VAL A 20 -2.31 2.61 4.36
CA VAL A 20 -2.80 2.22 3.05
C VAL A 20 -2.60 3.38 2.08
N TYR A 21 -2.02 3.10 0.91
CA TYR A 21 -1.93 4.06 -0.18
C TYR A 21 -3.19 3.96 -1.05
N ASP A 22 -4.07 4.95 -0.95
CA ASP A 22 -5.43 4.89 -1.51
C ASP A 22 -5.45 4.82 -3.04
N GLY A 23 -4.64 5.65 -3.72
CA GLY A 23 -4.54 5.63 -5.18
C GLY A 23 -3.85 4.39 -5.75
N SER A 24 -3.08 3.68 -4.92
CA SER A 24 -2.50 2.37 -5.26
C SER A 24 -1.81 2.38 -6.64
N TRP A 25 -1.86 1.27 -7.38
CA TRP A 25 -1.26 1.19 -8.71
C TRP A 25 -1.92 2.10 -9.75
N ILE A 26 -3.20 2.45 -9.56
CA ILE A 26 -3.91 3.32 -10.50
C ILE A 26 -3.27 4.71 -10.49
N GLU A 27 -2.95 5.27 -9.33
CA GLU A 27 -2.28 6.55 -9.23
C GLU A 27 -0.81 6.46 -9.68
N TRP A 28 -0.09 5.42 -9.23
CA TRP A 28 1.35 5.27 -9.55
C TRP A 28 1.60 5.01 -11.03
N GLY A 29 0.84 4.11 -11.64
CA GLY A 29 1.00 3.73 -13.05
C GLY A 29 0.50 4.78 -14.03
N ASN A 30 -0.35 5.72 -13.58
CA ASN A 30 -0.74 6.90 -14.37
C ASN A 30 0.21 8.09 -14.16
N SER A 31 1.20 7.96 -13.28
CA SER A 31 2.23 8.97 -13.03
C SER A 31 3.53 8.59 -13.77
N ASP A 32 4.33 9.58 -14.16
CA ASP A 32 5.65 9.37 -14.78
C ASP A 32 6.72 9.07 -13.70
N LEU A 33 6.46 8.03 -12.91
CA LEU A 33 7.32 7.58 -11.82
C LEU A 33 8.09 6.32 -12.25
N PRO A 34 9.25 6.03 -11.63
CA PRO A 34 10.01 4.83 -11.94
C PRO A 34 9.17 3.56 -11.76
N ILE A 35 9.21 2.68 -12.77
CA ILE A 35 8.56 1.36 -12.76
C ILE A 35 9.62 0.32 -13.13
N GLU A 36 9.84 -0.66 -12.26
CA GLU A 36 10.69 -1.80 -12.55
C GLU A 36 9.94 -2.79 -13.46
N THR A 37 10.57 -3.17 -14.57
CA THR A 37 10.03 -4.17 -15.51
C THR A 37 11.06 -5.29 -15.66
N LYS A 38 10.59 -6.54 -15.75
CA LYS A 38 11.42 -7.75 -15.82
C LYS A 38 12.07 -7.94 -17.18
#